data_AF-A0A5B6VFF1-F1
#
_entry.id   AF-A0A5B6VFF1-F1
#
_cell.length_a   1.000
_cell.length_b   1.000
_cell.length_c   1.000
_cell.angle_alpha   90.00
_cell.angle_beta   90.00
_cell.angle_gamma   90.00
#
_symmetry.space_group_name_H-M   'P 1'
#
loop_
_entity.id
_entity.type
_entity.pdbx_description
1 polymer ?
#
loop_
_entity_poly.entity_id
_entity_poly.type
_entity_poly.pdbx_seq_one_letter_code
_entity_poly.pdbx_strand_id
1 'polypeptide(L)'
;MAPSFDNETSLFNFVVRDGNGVKGIVDLGISKVPQAYIQPPAEQINKRNASKFVNHGVPKELLDSLKQTAHNFFGLPPEKKAVYRKEVSPSPLVKYGTSFAPEKEKALEWKDYISMAYTNDDEALQQWPVECRTPFRYGYSYNLITRRNWRLVVKVPQDVNMEKKGEWVAIPPIPGALVINIGDMLQIWSNGRYKSAERRVRTTSTKSRVSIPIFTSPLPTQKIAPLPQVVEKDGAARYREFLFSDYMNNFFGNAHDGKKSLEFAKTTSA
;
A
#
# COMPACT_ATOMS: atom_id res chain seq x y z
N MET A 1 24.13 -4.56 -25.06
CA MET A 1 24.09 -3.29 -24.31
C MET A 1 22.83 -3.29 -23.47
N ALA A 2 22.90 -2.94 -22.19
CA ALA A 2 21.67 -2.71 -21.41
C ALA A 2 20.95 -1.47 -22.00
N PRO A 3 19.61 -1.48 -22.13
CA PRO A 3 18.88 -0.32 -22.65
C PRO A 3 19.11 0.91 -21.76
N SER A 4 19.36 2.07 -22.37
CA SER A 4 19.36 3.36 -21.67
C SER A 4 17.91 3.78 -21.40
N PHE A 5 17.62 4.16 -20.16
CA PHE A 5 16.31 4.65 -19.72
C PHE A 5 16.29 6.16 -19.50
N ASP A 6 17.19 6.89 -20.17
CA ASP A 6 17.31 8.35 -20.01
C ASP A 6 16.11 9.10 -20.62
N ASN A 7 15.33 8.44 -21.48
CA ASN A 7 14.08 8.94 -22.03
C ASN A 7 12.87 8.42 -21.22
N GLU A 8 12.13 9.33 -20.58
CA GLU A 8 10.95 9.02 -19.74
C GLU A 8 9.88 8.21 -20.47
N THR A 9 9.65 8.46 -21.76
CA THR A 9 8.66 7.73 -22.56
C THR A 9 9.05 6.26 -22.74
N SER A 10 10.34 6.00 -22.97
CA SER A 10 10.85 4.63 -23.12
C SER A 10 10.80 3.84 -21.80
N LEU A 11 11.11 4.50 -20.69
CA LEU A 11 11.04 3.95 -19.34
C LEU A 11 9.58 3.64 -18.95
N PHE A 12 8.65 4.55 -19.23
CA PHE A 12 7.23 4.34 -18.94
C PHE A 12 6.67 3.16 -19.74
N ASN A 13 6.98 3.07 -21.04
CA ASN A 13 6.52 1.96 -21.87
C ASN A 13 7.06 0.63 -21.33
N PHE A 14 8.37 0.53 -21.11
CA PHE A 14 8.98 -0.69 -20.61
C PHE A 14 8.41 -1.13 -19.25
N VAL A 15 8.31 -0.21 -18.29
CA VAL A 15 7.91 -0.54 -16.91
C VAL A 15 6.41 -0.78 -16.80
N VAL A 16 5.63 0.16 -17.32
CA VAL A 16 4.18 0.24 -17.10
C VAL A 16 3.43 -0.50 -18.22
N ARG A 17 3.62 -0.09 -19.47
CA ARG A 17 2.82 -0.62 -20.60
C ARG A 17 3.18 -2.07 -20.91
N ASP A 18 4.47 -2.37 -20.99
CA ASP A 18 4.99 -3.70 -21.30
C ASP A 18 4.99 -4.59 -20.05
N GLY A 19 4.75 -4.02 -18.85
CA GLY A 19 4.55 -4.73 -17.58
C GLY A 19 5.79 -5.37 -16.98
N ASN A 20 6.99 -4.98 -17.42
CA ASN A 20 8.23 -5.46 -16.84
C ASN A 20 8.37 -5.06 -15.37
N GLY A 21 7.69 -3.98 -14.96
CA GLY A 21 7.76 -3.46 -13.61
C GLY A 21 9.14 -2.88 -13.28
N VAL A 22 9.24 -2.35 -12.08
CA VAL A 22 10.48 -1.86 -11.49
C VAL A 22 11.48 -3.02 -11.31
N LYS A 23 10.99 -4.24 -11.03
CA LYS A 23 11.84 -5.43 -10.95
C LYS A 23 12.55 -5.71 -12.28
N GLY A 24 11.88 -5.55 -13.42
CA GLY A 24 12.52 -5.72 -14.72
C GLY A 24 13.72 -4.79 -14.91
N ILE A 25 13.61 -3.52 -14.50
CA ILE A 25 14.74 -2.57 -14.52
C ILE A 25 15.85 -3.02 -13.58
N VAL A 26 15.48 -3.46 -12.38
CA VAL A 26 16.42 -3.98 -11.36
C VAL A 26 17.22 -5.17 -11.88
N ASP A 27 16.56 -6.10 -12.56
CA ASP A 27 17.18 -7.31 -13.12
C ASP A 27 18.14 -6.97 -14.28
N LEU A 28 17.94 -5.84 -14.97
CA LEU A 28 18.87 -5.29 -15.97
C LEU A 28 20.14 -4.68 -15.37
N GLY A 29 20.31 -4.70 -14.05
CA GLY A 29 21.56 -4.33 -13.39
C GLY A 29 21.81 -2.82 -13.30
N ILE A 30 20.77 -1.99 -13.30
CA ILE A 30 20.91 -0.53 -13.18
C ILE A 30 21.70 -0.12 -11.91
N SER A 31 22.59 0.85 -12.06
CA SER A 31 23.44 1.38 -10.99
C SER A 31 22.86 2.62 -10.30
N LYS A 32 21.90 3.30 -10.93
CA LYS A 32 21.23 4.51 -10.43
C LYS A 32 19.72 4.41 -10.59
N VAL A 33 18.97 5.02 -9.67
CA VAL A 33 17.51 5.14 -9.77
C VAL A 33 17.18 6.18 -10.85
N PRO A 34 16.34 5.88 -11.85
CA PRO A 34 15.94 6.84 -12.88
C PRO A 34 15.21 8.07 -12.29
N GLN A 35 15.35 9.21 -12.96
CA GLN A 35 14.85 10.50 -12.50
C GLN A 35 13.34 10.48 -12.20
N ALA A 36 12.55 9.76 -13.00
CA ALA A 36 11.10 9.62 -12.86
C ALA A 36 10.64 9.07 -11.49
N TYR A 37 11.55 8.46 -10.71
CA TYR A 37 11.27 7.90 -9.39
C TYR A 37 11.85 8.71 -8.23
N ILE A 38 12.56 9.81 -8.52
CA ILE A 38 13.17 10.67 -7.50
C ILE A 38 12.11 11.66 -7.02
N GLN A 39 11.70 11.50 -5.75
CA GLN A 39 10.71 12.36 -5.12
C GLN A 39 11.27 13.77 -4.85
N PRO A 40 10.43 14.82 -4.88
CA PRO A 40 10.83 16.20 -4.56
C PRO A 40 11.53 16.27 -3.19
N PRO A 41 12.50 17.17 -2.98
CA PRO A 41 13.27 17.24 -1.72
C PRO A 41 12.42 17.30 -0.45
N ALA A 42 11.33 18.07 -0.47
CA ALA A 42 10.39 18.18 0.66
C ALA A 42 9.66 16.87 1.00
N GLU A 43 9.67 15.90 0.09
CA GLU A 43 9.02 14.60 0.25
C GLU A 43 9.98 13.47 0.68
N GLN A 44 11.28 13.76 0.72
CA GLN A 44 12.33 12.80 1.08
C GLN A 44 12.41 12.57 2.60
N ILE A 45 12.79 11.35 3.01
CA ILE A 45 12.57 10.84 4.38
C ILE A 45 13.85 10.86 5.25
N ASN A 46 13.77 11.43 6.46
CA ASN A 46 14.78 11.38 7.53
C ASN A 46 14.43 10.33 8.63
N LYS A 47 15.42 9.81 9.39
CA LYS A 47 15.29 8.58 10.23
C LYS A 47 15.06 8.89 11.73
N ARG A 48 14.16 8.15 12.47
CA ARG A 48 14.22 7.76 13.94
C ARG A 48 12.95 7.01 14.43
N ASN A 49 12.89 6.46 15.67
CA ASN A 49 12.14 5.25 16.16
C ASN A 49 10.61 5.28 16.49
N ALA A 50 9.88 4.15 16.26
CA ALA A 50 8.48 3.88 16.68
C ALA A 50 8.25 2.50 17.38
N SER A 51 7.09 2.35 18.05
CA SER A 51 6.63 1.18 18.86
C SER A 51 5.95 0.06 18.05
N LYS A 52 5.94 -1.18 18.57
CA LYS A 52 5.67 -2.44 17.83
C LYS A 52 4.99 -3.51 18.71
N PHE A 53 4.44 -4.55 18.08
CA PHE A 53 3.79 -5.69 18.77
C PHE A 53 4.41 -7.03 18.35
N VAL A 54 4.59 -7.92 19.32
CA VAL A 54 5.02 -9.33 19.18
C VAL A 54 3.98 -10.25 19.87
N ASN A 55 4.05 -11.57 19.66
CA ASN A 55 3.14 -12.57 20.25
C ASN A 55 1.68 -12.52 19.77
N HIS A 56 1.48 -12.30 18.47
CA HIS A 56 0.16 -12.20 17.81
C HIS A 56 -0.51 -13.54 17.48
N GLY A 57 0.04 -14.68 17.90
CA GLY A 57 -0.52 -16.01 17.63
C GLY A 57 -0.35 -16.55 16.20
N VAL A 58 -0.08 -15.71 15.20
CA VAL A 58 0.25 -16.17 13.83
C VAL A 58 1.58 -16.95 13.81
N PRO A 59 1.61 -18.19 13.28
CA PRO A 59 2.84 -18.98 13.16
C PRO A 59 3.90 -18.29 12.32
N LYS A 60 5.16 -18.38 12.73
CA LYS A 60 6.28 -17.74 12.01
C LYS A 60 6.50 -18.39 10.65
N GLU A 61 6.30 -19.70 10.57
CA GLU A 61 6.40 -20.52 9.37
C GLU A 61 5.42 -20.03 8.29
N LEU A 62 4.21 -19.65 8.71
CA LEU A 62 3.22 -19.03 7.82
C LEU A 62 3.71 -17.67 7.31
N LEU A 63 4.24 -16.80 8.19
CA LEU A 63 4.78 -15.50 7.80
C LEU A 63 5.95 -15.62 6.80
N ASP A 64 6.79 -16.64 6.96
CA ASP A 64 7.92 -16.88 6.07
C ASP A 64 7.48 -17.53 4.75
N SER A 65 6.50 -18.45 4.78
CA SER A 65 5.85 -19.00 3.59
C SER A 65 5.21 -17.91 2.73
N LEU A 66 4.49 -16.97 3.34
CA LEU A 66 3.88 -15.82 2.66
C LEU A 66 4.94 -14.98 1.92
N LYS A 67 6.08 -14.71 2.56
CA LYS A 67 7.20 -13.99 1.92
C LYS A 67 7.79 -14.79 0.77
N GLN A 68 7.94 -16.10 0.94
CA GLN A 68 8.49 -16.97 -0.10
C GLN A 68 7.58 -17.00 -1.33
N THR A 69 6.27 -17.13 -1.13
CA THR A 69 5.27 -17.02 -2.21
C THR A 69 5.38 -15.68 -2.95
N ALA A 70 5.59 -14.58 -2.23
CA ALA A 70 5.84 -13.29 -2.87
C ALA A 70 7.12 -13.30 -3.71
N HIS A 71 8.21 -13.83 -3.19
CA HIS A 71 9.44 -13.97 -3.97
C HIS A 71 9.24 -14.84 -5.22
N ASN A 72 8.49 -15.94 -5.10
CA ASN A 72 8.20 -16.84 -6.22
C ASN A 72 7.41 -16.14 -7.31
N PHE A 73 6.29 -15.49 -6.98
CA PHE A 73 5.46 -14.79 -7.96
C PHE A 73 6.24 -13.69 -8.69
N PHE A 74 6.96 -12.83 -7.96
CA PHE A 74 7.69 -11.74 -8.60
C PHE A 74 8.95 -12.21 -9.32
N GLY A 75 9.48 -13.38 -8.97
CA GLY A 75 10.56 -14.07 -9.68
C GLY A 75 10.14 -14.66 -11.03
N LEU A 76 8.84 -14.74 -11.33
CA LEU A 76 8.35 -15.20 -12.63
C LEU A 76 8.78 -14.27 -13.78
N PRO A 77 8.89 -14.82 -15.02
CA PRO A 77 9.04 -14.02 -16.22
C PRO A 77 7.95 -12.94 -16.35
N PRO A 78 8.24 -11.76 -16.91
CA PRO A 78 7.27 -10.68 -17.09
C PRO A 78 5.97 -11.11 -17.76
N GLU A 79 6.04 -12.00 -18.75
CA GLU A 79 4.90 -12.50 -19.53
C GLU A 79 3.91 -13.24 -18.65
N LYS A 80 4.39 -14.01 -17.67
CA LYS A 80 3.55 -14.75 -16.72
C LYS A 80 2.88 -13.85 -15.69
N LYS A 81 3.44 -12.66 -15.42
CA LYS A 81 2.85 -11.65 -14.51
C LYS A 81 1.92 -10.72 -15.25
N ALA A 82 2.22 -10.43 -16.51
CA ALA A 82 1.48 -9.52 -17.39
C ALA A 82 0.02 -9.92 -17.58
N VAL A 83 -0.30 -11.22 -17.47
CA VAL A 83 -1.68 -11.74 -17.55
C VAL A 83 -2.59 -11.19 -16.46
N TYR A 84 -2.05 -10.65 -15.37
CA TYR A 84 -2.81 -10.06 -14.26
C TYR A 84 -2.90 -8.53 -14.36
N ARG A 85 -2.42 -7.90 -15.44
CA ARG A 85 -2.53 -6.44 -15.58
C ARG A 85 -3.98 -5.97 -15.68
N LYS A 86 -4.19 -4.68 -15.42
CA LYS A 86 -5.47 -4.02 -15.68
C LYS A 86 -5.94 -4.34 -17.11
N GLU A 87 -7.23 -4.56 -17.29
CA GLU A 87 -7.92 -4.86 -18.56
C GLU A 87 -7.73 -6.28 -19.13
N VAL A 88 -6.64 -6.98 -18.79
CA VAL A 88 -6.37 -8.35 -19.25
C VAL A 88 -6.47 -9.41 -18.15
N SER A 89 -6.55 -8.99 -16.90
CA SER A 89 -6.68 -9.89 -15.75
C SER A 89 -7.93 -10.78 -15.87
N PRO A 90 -7.83 -12.08 -15.54
CA PRO A 90 -8.97 -13.00 -15.60
C PRO A 90 -10.07 -12.65 -14.59
N SER A 91 -9.75 -11.88 -13.54
CA SER A 91 -10.72 -11.36 -12.57
C SER A 91 -10.46 -9.90 -12.26
N PRO A 92 -11.50 -9.05 -12.11
CA PRO A 92 -11.35 -7.67 -11.67
C PRO A 92 -10.82 -7.56 -10.23
N LEU A 93 -10.83 -8.67 -9.47
CA LEU A 93 -10.38 -8.74 -8.08
C LEU A 93 -8.87 -9.06 -7.95
N VAL A 94 -8.21 -9.42 -9.05
CA VAL A 94 -6.77 -9.65 -9.12
C VAL A 94 -6.14 -8.64 -10.05
N LYS A 95 -5.13 -7.90 -9.58
CA LYS A 95 -4.46 -6.87 -10.39
C LYS A 95 -2.98 -6.79 -10.09
N TYR A 96 -2.16 -7.10 -11.08
CA TYR A 96 -0.74 -6.81 -11.12
C TYR A 96 -0.49 -5.42 -11.74
N GLY A 97 0.47 -4.69 -11.19
CA GLY A 97 0.87 -3.40 -11.73
C GLY A 97 2.12 -2.86 -11.07
N THR A 98 2.48 -1.66 -11.52
CA THR A 98 3.63 -0.89 -11.05
C THR A 98 3.17 0.56 -10.89
N SER A 99 3.66 1.24 -9.86
CA SER A 99 3.07 2.51 -9.39
C SER A 99 1.59 2.44 -9.05
N PHE A 100 1.03 3.38 -8.27
CA PHE A 100 -0.36 3.25 -7.88
C PHE A 100 -1.32 3.71 -8.98
N ALA A 101 -1.12 4.94 -9.44
CA ALA A 101 -1.84 5.58 -10.53
C ALA A 101 -0.81 6.29 -11.43
N PRO A 102 0.00 5.53 -12.19
CA PRO A 102 1.16 6.04 -12.90
C PRO A 102 0.83 7.20 -13.86
N GLU A 103 -0.39 7.24 -14.40
CA GLU A 103 -0.84 8.31 -15.32
C GLU A 103 -1.17 9.63 -14.62
N LYS A 104 -1.37 9.61 -13.30
CA LYS A 104 -1.77 10.78 -12.49
C LYS A 104 -0.66 11.26 -11.55
N GLU A 105 0.38 10.45 -11.37
CA GLU A 105 1.48 10.73 -10.45
C GLU A 105 2.49 11.69 -11.08
N LYS A 106 3.01 12.63 -10.27
CA LYS A 106 4.10 13.53 -10.69
C LYS A 106 5.46 12.83 -10.73
N ALA A 107 5.62 11.79 -9.91
CA ALA A 107 6.78 10.94 -9.83
C ALA A 107 6.32 9.52 -9.53
N LEU A 108 6.82 8.55 -10.29
CA LEU A 108 6.43 7.15 -10.15
C LEU A 108 6.94 6.59 -8.81
N GLU A 109 6.18 5.66 -8.24
CA GLU A 109 6.60 4.88 -7.09
C GLU A 109 7.51 3.73 -7.52
N TRP A 110 8.65 3.60 -6.85
CA TRP A 110 9.57 2.47 -7.03
C TRP A 110 9.00 1.18 -6.43
N LYS A 111 8.01 0.58 -7.12
CA LYS A 111 7.26 -0.60 -6.67
C LYS A 111 6.67 -1.41 -7.79
N ASP A 112 6.59 -2.72 -7.56
CA ASP A 112 5.63 -3.59 -8.23
C ASP A 112 4.68 -4.18 -7.20
N TYR A 113 3.42 -4.38 -7.58
CA TYR A 113 2.40 -4.96 -6.72
C TYR A 113 1.52 -5.96 -7.47
N ILE A 114 0.97 -6.91 -6.73
CA ILE A 114 -0.23 -7.64 -7.09
C ILE A 114 -1.24 -7.48 -5.96
N SER A 115 -2.40 -6.94 -6.28
CA SER A 115 -3.56 -6.81 -5.40
C SER A 115 -4.49 -7.99 -5.65
N MET A 116 -4.96 -8.63 -4.59
CA MET A 116 -5.86 -9.77 -4.62
C MET A 116 -6.95 -9.51 -3.57
N ALA A 117 -8.17 -9.20 -4.02
CA ALA A 117 -9.31 -9.10 -3.12
C ALA A 117 -9.86 -10.51 -2.87
N TYR A 118 -10.03 -10.85 -1.59
CA TYR A 118 -10.62 -12.13 -1.20
C TYR A 118 -12.13 -12.00 -1.04
N THR A 119 -12.83 -13.01 -1.53
CA THR A 119 -14.29 -13.16 -1.45
C THR A 119 -14.62 -14.53 -0.85
N ASN A 120 -14.14 -15.60 -1.49
CA ASN A 120 -14.29 -16.99 -1.10
C ASN A 120 -13.14 -17.84 -1.68
N ASP A 121 -13.01 -19.08 -1.18
CA ASP A 121 -11.95 -20.00 -1.57
C ASP A 121 -12.01 -20.43 -3.03
N ASP A 122 -13.20 -20.68 -3.59
CA ASP A 122 -13.36 -21.14 -4.97
C ASP A 122 -12.87 -20.10 -5.98
N GLU A 123 -13.26 -18.84 -5.77
CA GLU A 123 -12.79 -17.74 -6.61
C GLU A 123 -11.28 -17.56 -6.49
N ALA A 124 -10.73 -17.61 -5.26
CA ALA A 124 -9.31 -17.48 -5.03
C ALA A 124 -8.52 -18.61 -5.73
N LEU A 125 -8.98 -19.85 -5.62
CA LEU A 125 -8.35 -21.01 -6.25
C LEU A 125 -8.39 -20.96 -7.78
N GLN A 126 -9.43 -20.38 -8.37
CA GLN A 126 -9.56 -20.26 -9.82
C GLN A 126 -8.75 -19.07 -10.37
N GLN A 127 -8.85 -17.92 -9.72
CA GLN A 127 -8.42 -16.63 -10.29
C GLN A 127 -7.03 -16.18 -9.85
N TRP A 128 -6.56 -16.58 -8.67
CA TRP A 128 -5.27 -16.09 -8.15
C TRP A 128 -4.09 -16.81 -8.81
N PRO A 129 -2.88 -16.20 -8.83
CA PRO A 129 -1.68 -16.88 -9.27
C PRO A 129 -1.42 -18.15 -8.47
N VAL A 130 -1.04 -19.23 -9.15
CA VAL A 130 -0.84 -20.56 -8.53
C VAL A 130 0.18 -20.49 -7.40
N GLU A 131 1.24 -19.68 -7.58
CA GLU A 131 2.30 -19.44 -6.60
C GLU A 131 1.78 -18.82 -5.30
N CYS A 132 0.63 -18.15 -5.37
CA CYS A 132 -0.03 -17.48 -4.26
C CYS A 132 -1.12 -18.31 -3.57
N ARG A 133 -1.68 -19.36 -4.17
CA ARG A 133 -2.93 -19.98 -3.66
C ARG A 133 -2.80 -20.63 -2.27
N THR A 134 -1.66 -21.22 -1.93
CA THR A 134 -1.51 -22.10 -0.76
C THR A 134 -1.44 -21.41 0.61
N PRO A 135 -0.70 -20.30 0.80
CA PRO A 135 -0.57 -19.69 2.14
C PRO A 135 -1.72 -18.71 2.48
N PHE A 136 -2.58 -18.35 1.53
CA PHE A 136 -3.56 -17.26 1.69
C PHE A 136 -4.99 -17.68 2.04
N ARG A 137 -5.21 -18.93 2.51
CA ARG A 137 -6.50 -19.47 3.00
C ARG A 137 -7.15 -18.69 4.17
N TYR A 138 -6.59 -17.58 4.62
CA TYR A 138 -7.05 -16.83 5.79
C TYR A 138 -8.04 -15.70 5.49
N GLY A 139 -8.61 -15.62 4.28
CA GLY A 139 -9.83 -14.84 4.05
C GLY A 139 -9.71 -13.31 4.07
N TYR A 140 -8.60 -12.74 3.60
CA TYR A 140 -8.39 -11.29 3.57
C TYR A 140 -8.00 -10.76 2.19
N SER A 141 -8.22 -9.46 1.94
CA SER A 141 -7.68 -8.79 0.76
C SER A 141 -6.18 -8.53 0.95
N TYR A 142 -5.36 -9.10 0.07
CA TYR A 142 -3.91 -9.05 0.13
C TYR A 142 -3.33 -8.12 -0.94
N ASN A 143 -2.35 -7.33 -0.56
CA ASN A 143 -1.46 -6.69 -1.53
C ASN A 143 -0.08 -7.28 -1.36
N LEU A 144 0.41 -7.99 -2.36
CA LEU A 144 1.78 -8.46 -2.42
C LEU A 144 2.59 -7.38 -3.12
N ILE A 145 3.59 -6.83 -2.45
CA ILE A 145 4.37 -5.72 -3.00
C ILE A 145 5.85 -6.06 -2.94
N THR A 146 6.54 -6.02 -4.08
CA THR A 146 8.00 -6.20 -4.14
C THR A 146 8.69 -4.91 -4.49
N ARG A 147 9.64 -4.56 -3.64
CA ARG A 147 10.23 -3.22 -3.56
C ARG A 147 11.63 -3.32 -3.00
N ARG A 148 12.58 -2.49 -3.44
CA ARG A 148 13.96 -2.52 -2.88
C ARG A 148 14.03 -1.92 -1.47
N ASN A 149 14.21 -2.81 -0.48
CA ASN A 149 14.55 -2.65 0.94
C ASN A 149 14.03 -1.38 1.64
N TRP A 150 13.01 -1.61 2.48
CA TRP A 150 12.07 -0.62 2.98
C TRP A 150 12.09 -0.49 4.50
N ARG A 151 12.00 0.75 4.99
CA ARG A 151 11.55 1.06 6.34
C ARG A 151 10.23 1.79 6.22
N LEU A 152 9.16 1.23 6.78
CA LEU A 152 7.91 1.95 6.97
C LEU A 152 8.24 3.16 7.85
N VAL A 153 7.89 4.35 7.39
CA VAL A 153 7.98 5.56 8.19
C VAL A 153 6.58 6.10 8.43
N VAL A 154 6.32 6.52 9.65
CA VAL A 154 5.04 7.10 10.07
C VAL A 154 5.30 8.53 10.53
N LYS A 155 4.47 9.46 10.08
CA LYS A 155 4.51 10.84 10.56
C LYS A 155 3.76 10.92 11.88
N VAL A 156 4.39 11.43 12.92
CA VAL A 156 3.72 11.64 14.20
C VAL A 156 2.64 12.72 14.01
N PRO A 157 1.36 12.44 14.30
CA PRO A 157 0.31 13.43 14.16
C PRO A 157 0.63 14.69 14.99
N GLN A 158 0.24 15.87 14.51
CA GLN A 158 0.57 17.14 15.16
C GLN A 158 -0.15 17.33 16.51
N ASP A 159 -1.27 16.65 16.69
CA ASP A 159 -2.18 16.75 17.83
C ASP A 159 -1.88 15.76 18.97
N VAL A 160 -0.87 14.89 18.83
CA VAL A 160 -0.46 13.98 19.91
C VAL A 160 0.55 14.64 20.83
N ASN A 161 0.40 14.52 22.15
CA ASN A 161 1.34 15.08 23.14
C ASN A 161 2.63 14.23 23.23
N MET A 162 3.41 14.23 22.16
CA MET A 162 4.71 13.56 22.03
C MET A 162 5.79 14.57 21.66
N GLU A 163 7.04 14.34 22.06
CA GLU A 163 8.17 15.23 21.78
C GLU A 163 8.51 15.38 20.28
N LYS A 164 7.94 14.55 19.39
CA LYS A 164 8.30 14.44 17.96
C LYS A 164 7.18 14.84 17.00
N LYS A 165 6.34 15.82 17.35
CA LYS A 165 5.20 16.27 16.53
C LYS A 165 5.62 16.61 15.10
N GLY A 166 4.93 16.04 14.11
CA GLY A 166 5.18 16.30 12.70
C GLY A 166 6.43 15.64 12.12
N GLU A 167 7.25 14.96 12.92
CA GLU A 167 8.45 14.28 12.45
C GLU A 167 8.14 12.93 11.80
N TRP A 168 8.99 12.53 10.85
CA TRP A 168 8.97 11.21 10.22
C TRP A 168 9.76 10.19 11.03
N VAL A 169 9.09 9.10 11.37
CA VAL A 169 9.62 8.09 12.28
C VAL A 169 9.69 6.73 11.59
N ALA A 170 10.90 6.21 11.39
CA ALA A 170 11.18 4.88 10.86
C ALA A 170 10.88 3.75 11.86
N ILE A 171 10.21 2.72 11.35
CA ILE A 171 9.88 1.48 12.04
C ILE A 171 10.89 0.39 11.62
N PRO A 172 11.82 -0.02 12.51
CA PRO A 172 12.76 -1.10 12.19
C PRO A 172 12.02 -2.44 12.05
N PRO A 173 12.33 -3.27 11.05
CA PRO A 173 11.79 -4.63 10.98
C PRO A 173 12.26 -5.45 12.18
N ILE A 174 11.33 -6.14 12.85
CA ILE A 174 11.63 -7.15 13.87
C ILE A 174 11.18 -8.50 13.31
N PRO A 175 12.03 -9.54 13.32
CA PRO A 175 11.63 -10.88 12.92
C PRO A 175 10.38 -11.35 13.68
N GLY A 176 9.37 -11.81 12.95
CA GLY A 176 8.11 -12.30 13.54
C GLY A 176 7.22 -11.21 14.16
N ALA A 177 7.47 -9.92 13.90
CA ALA A 177 6.56 -8.86 14.32
C ALA A 177 5.65 -8.41 13.17
N LEU A 178 4.41 -8.04 13.52
CA LEU A 178 3.48 -7.36 12.63
C LEU A 178 3.45 -5.88 12.94
N VAL A 179 3.24 -5.07 11.90
CA VAL A 179 2.98 -3.63 12.08
C VAL A 179 1.51 -3.38 11.77
N ILE A 180 0.77 -2.97 12.80
CA ILE A 180 -0.66 -2.63 12.69
C ILE A 180 -0.76 -1.11 12.63
N ASN A 181 -1.51 -0.61 11.65
CA ASN A 181 -1.77 0.81 11.50
C ASN A 181 -3.27 1.07 11.44
N ILE A 182 -3.68 2.21 11.99
CA ILE A 182 -5.05 2.68 11.91
C ILE A 182 -5.28 3.30 10.52
N GLY A 183 -6.39 2.93 9.89
CA GLY A 183 -6.87 3.51 8.63
C GLY A 183 -7.91 4.61 8.85
N ASP A 184 -8.19 5.35 7.79
CA ASP A 184 -9.10 6.51 7.82
C ASP A 184 -10.51 6.11 8.29
N MET A 185 -11.01 4.92 7.94
CA MET A 185 -12.33 4.43 8.37
C MET A 185 -12.45 4.32 9.90
N LEU A 186 -11.44 3.75 10.57
CA LEU A 186 -11.45 3.61 12.03
C LEU A 186 -11.28 4.96 12.74
N GLN A 187 -10.53 5.90 12.14
CA GLN A 187 -10.49 7.28 12.61
C GLN A 187 -11.88 7.93 12.53
N ILE A 188 -12.61 7.73 11.42
CA ILE A 188 -13.96 8.29 11.24
C ILE A 188 -14.96 7.67 12.22
N TRP A 189 -15.03 6.34 12.33
CA TRP A 189 -15.92 5.64 13.27
C TRP A 189 -15.69 6.08 14.72
N SER A 190 -14.43 6.31 15.11
CA SER A 190 -14.08 6.79 16.45
C SER A 190 -14.21 8.30 16.63
N ASN A 191 -14.85 9.00 15.69
CA ASN A 191 -15.00 10.47 15.69
C ASN A 191 -13.67 11.22 15.87
N GLY A 192 -12.57 10.65 15.37
CA GLY A 192 -11.25 11.25 15.41
C GLY A 192 -10.46 10.97 16.68
N ARG A 193 -10.94 10.10 17.58
CA ARG A 193 -10.19 9.65 18.77
C ARG A 193 -9.00 8.79 18.38
N TYR A 194 -9.17 7.90 17.41
CA TYR A 194 -8.07 7.20 16.76
C TYR A 194 -7.53 7.99 15.59
N LYS A 195 -6.20 7.96 15.40
CA LYS A 195 -5.51 8.73 14.36
C LYS A 195 -4.92 7.80 13.32
N SER A 196 -5.41 7.93 12.09
CA SER A 196 -4.79 7.41 10.89
C SER A 196 -3.62 8.33 10.54
N ALA A 197 -2.41 7.87 10.82
CA ALA A 197 -1.19 8.63 10.55
C ALA A 197 -0.82 8.60 9.05
N GLU A 198 -0.13 9.64 8.58
CA GLU A 198 0.54 9.58 7.28
C GLU A 198 1.68 8.56 7.36
N ARG A 199 1.85 7.82 6.27
CA ARG A 199 2.90 6.82 6.15
C ARG A 199 3.54 6.89 4.79
N ARG A 200 4.85 6.77 4.76
CA ARG A 200 5.64 6.67 3.53
C ARG A 200 6.59 5.50 3.66
N VAL A 201 7.20 5.15 2.55
CA VAL A 201 8.21 4.12 2.57
C VAL A 201 9.40 4.52 1.73
N ARG A 202 10.58 4.31 2.31
CA ARG A 202 11.86 4.69 1.72
C ARG A 202 12.50 3.51 1.01
N THR A 203 13.09 3.74 -0.17
CA THR A 203 13.94 2.78 -0.87
C THR A 203 15.40 2.86 -0.44
N THR A 204 16.14 1.76 -0.57
CA THR A 204 17.62 1.74 -0.45
C THR A 204 18.23 0.98 -1.62
N SER A 205 19.48 1.28 -1.97
CA SER A 205 20.14 0.82 -3.20
C SER A 205 20.65 -0.64 -3.16
N THR A 206 20.62 -1.31 -2.01
CA THR A 206 21.45 -2.51 -1.79
C THR A 206 20.73 -3.86 -1.87
N LYS A 207 19.41 -3.95 -1.62
CA LYS A 207 18.67 -5.24 -1.64
C LYS A 207 17.20 -5.10 -2.06
N SER A 208 16.66 -6.14 -2.69
CA SER A 208 15.21 -6.33 -2.94
C SER A 208 14.49 -6.82 -1.66
N ARG A 209 13.21 -6.46 -1.47
CA ARG A 209 12.37 -6.85 -0.32
C ARG A 209 10.93 -7.10 -0.77
N VAL A 210 10.20 -7.91 -0.02
CA VAL A 210 8.73 -8.07 -0.16
C VAL A 210 7.99 -7.51 1.06
N SER A 211 6.77 -7.02 0.86
CA SER A 211 5.81 -6.72 1.92
C SER A 211 4.43 -7.20 1.52
N ILE A 212 3.66 -7.61 2.53
CA ILE A 212 2.34 -8.21 2.36
C ILE A 212 1.36 -7.48 3.28
N PRO A 213 1.02 -6.21 3.00
CA PRO A 213 -0.04 -5.54 3.74
C PRO A 213 -1.39 -6.22 3.50
N ILE A 214 -2.10 -6.43 4.61
CA ILE A 214 -3.48 -6.91 4.63
C ILE A 214 -4.36 -5.72 4.98
N PHE A 215 -5.40 -5.49 4.19
CA PHE A 215 -6.34 -4.40 4.42
C PHE A 215 -7.70 -4.96 4.81
N THR A 216 -8.13 -4.68 6.04
CA THR A 216 -9.49 -4.93 6.50
C THR A 216 -10.32 -3.68 6.22
N SER A 217 -11.19 -3.76 5.21
CA SER A 217 -11.98 -2.64 4.73
C SER A 217 -13.48 -2.95 4.81
N PRO A 218 -14.34 -1.93 4.95
CA PRO A 218 -15.78 -2.09 4.80
C PRO A 218 -16.18 -2.60 3.42
N LEU A 219 -17.41 -3.11 3.30
CA LEU A 219 -18.02 -3.38 2.01
C LEU A 219 -18.24 -2.07 1.24
N PRO A 220 -18.16 -2.06 -0.11
CA PRO A 220 -18.39 -0.84 -0.90
C PRO A 220 -19.75 -0.18 -0.63
N THR A 221 -20.79 -0.97 -0.35
CA THR A 221 -22.14 -0.51 -0.05
C THR A 221 -22.33 -0.02 1.39
N GLN A 222 -21.32 -0.17 2.24
CA GLN A 222 -21.42 0.19 3.65
C GLN A 222 -21.45 1.70 3.82
N LYS A 223 -22.43 2.18 4.59
CA LYS A 223 -22.45 3.56 5.09
C LYS A 223 -21.43 3.72 6.22
N ILE A 224 -20.63 4.77 6.11
CA ILE A 224 -19.58 5.14 7.06
C ILE A 224 -19.93 6.49 7.68
N ALA A 225 -19.97 6.53 9.01
CA ALA A 225 -20.19 7.72 9.81
C ALA A 225 -19.59 7.49 11.21
N PRO A 226 -19.33 8.53 12.01
CA PRO A 226 -18.97 8.36 13.43
C PRO A 226 -19.99 7.50 14.18
N LEU A 227 -19.51 6.63 15.07
CA LEU A 227 -20.40 5.77 15.87
C LEU A 227 -21.29 6.65 16.78
N PRO A 228 -22.62 6.42 16.82
CA PRO A 228 -23.54 7.28 17.58
C PRO A 228 -23.16 7.46 19.04
N GLN A 229 -22.70 6.39 19.71
CA GLN A 229 -22.30 6.41 21.12
C GLN A 229 -21.04 7.26 21.37
N VAL A 230 -20.22 7.45 20.34
CA VAL A 230 -19.03 8.31 20.41
C VAL A 230 -19.41 9.75 20.13
N VAL A 231 -20.32 9.99 19.18
CA VAL A 231 -20.86 11.32 18.89
C VAL A 231 -21.58 11.90 20.11
N GLU A 232 -22.42 11.09 20.78
CA GLU A 232 -23.12 11.49 22.01
C GLU A 232 -22.14 11.94 23.10
N LYS A 233 -21.04 11.19 23.29
CA LYS A 233 -19.99 11.53 24.26
C LYS A 233 -19.17 12.76 23.87
N ASP A 234 -18.99 13.00 22.57
CA ASP A 234 -18.20 14.14 22.06
C ASP A 234 -19.06 15.40 21.86
N GLY A 235 -20.39 15.28 21.93
CA GLY A 235 -21.36 16.37 21.74
C GLY A 235 -21.60 16.77 20.29
N ALA A 236 -20.74 16.37 19.34
CA ALA A 236 -20.91 16.66 17.92
C ALA A 236 -20.14 15.66 17.03
N ALA A 237 -20.68 15.42 15.83
CA ALA A 237 -20.01 14.63 14.81
C ALA A 237 -18.97 15.49 14.07
N ARG A 238 -17.74 14.97 13.93
CA ARG A 238 -16.64 15.64 13.20
C ARG A 238 -16.52 15.20 11.74
N TYR A 239 -17.23 14.14 11.38
CA TYR A 239 -17.23 13.55 10.05
C TYR A 239 -18.67 13.31 9.60
N ARG A 240 -18.91 13.50 8.30
CA ARG A 240 -20.22 13.29 7.68
C ARG A 240 -20.45 11.81 7.37
N GLU A 241 -21.70 11.44 7.15
CA GLU A 241 -22.05 10.13 6.58
C GLU A 241 -21.76 10.09 5.07
N PHE A 242 -21.24 8.96 4.59
CA PHE A 242 -21.03 8.69 3.16
C PHE A 242 -21.01 7.18 2.87
N LEU A 243 -21.16 6.78 1.60
CA LEU A 243 -20.94 5.39 1.18
C LEU A 243 -19.44 5.12 1.00
N PHE A 244 -18.97 3.97 1.46
CA PHE A 244 -17.56 3.60 1.34
C PHE A 244 -17.07 3.61 -0.12
N SER A 245 -17.91 3.18 -1.07
CA SER A 245 -17.61 3.27 -2.50
C SER A 245 -17.27 4.69 -2.95
N ASP A 246 -17.98 5.70 -2.47
CA ASP A 246 -17.76 7.10 -2.87
C ASP A 246 -16.43 7.62 -2.36
N TYR A 247 -16.10 7.25 -1.12
CA TYR A 247 -14.79 7.55 -0.54
C TYR A 247 -13.66 6.90 -1.34
N MET A 248 -13.80 5.61 -1.71
CA MET A 248 -12.79 4.91 -2.49
C MET A 248 -12.66 5.49 -3.90
N ASN A 249 -13.77 5.86 -4.54
CA ASN A 249 -13.76 6.54 -5.84
C ASN A 249 -13.02 7.87 -5.77
N ASN A 250 -13.24 8.66 -4.72
CA ASN A 250 -12.46 9.88 -4.47
C ASN A 250 -10.98 9.59 -4.19
N PHE A 251 -10.68 8.52 -3.43
CA PHE A 251 -9.31 8.13 -3.07
C PHE A 251 -8.49 7.67 -4.27
N PHE A 252 -9.05 6.84 -5.15
CA PHE A 252 -8.38 6.33 -6.36
C PHE A 252 -8.54 7.28 -7.57
N GLY A 253 -9.50 8.20 -7.51
CA GLY A 253 -9.74 9.22 -8.54
C GLY A 253 -8.61 10.24 -8.64
N ASN A 254 -7.83 10.43 -7.57
CA ASN A 254 -6.82 11.48 -7.45
C ASN A 254 -5.41 10.90 -7.25
N ALA A 255 -4.38 11.69 -7.56
CA ALA A 255 -3.02 11.38 -7.12
C ALA A 255 -2.95 11.43 -5.58
N HIS A 256 -2.15 10.55 -4.98
CA HIS A 256 -1.98 10.55 -3.53
C HIS A 256 -1.19 11.77 -3.07
N ASP A 257 -1.80 12.57 -2.19
CA ASP A 257 -1.20 13.77 -1.61
C ASP A 257 -1.56 13.85 -0.12
N GLY A 258 -0.79 13.13 0.69
CA GLY A 258 -0.91 13.12 2.15
C GLY A 258 -2.29 12.68 2.65
N LYS A 259 -2.95 13.54 3.42
CA LYS A 259 -4.24 13.28 4.10
C LYS A 259 -5.44 13.93 3.40
N LYS A 260 -5.27 14.46 2.18
CA LYS A 260 -6.35 15.16 1.47
C LYS A 260 -7.61 14.30 1.26
N SER A 261 -7.46 12.98 1.20
CA SER A 261 -8.61 12.07 1.13
C SER A 261 -9.54 12.14 2.34
N LEU A 262 -9.05 12.49 3.54
CA LEU A 262 -9.89 12.66 4.73
C LEU A 262 -10.75 13.91 4.68
N GLU A 263 -10.37 14.93 3.91
CA GLU A 263 -11.19 16.14 3.75
C GLU A 263 -12.55 15.81 3.14
N PHE A 264 -12.62 14.78 2.30
CA PHE A 264 -13.89 14.27 1.76
C PHE A 264 -14.89 13.87 2.86
N ALA A 265 -14.39 13.40 4.00
CA ALA A 265 -15.20 12.85 5.09
C ALA A 265 -15.49 13.87 6.19
N LYS A 266 -14.80 15.01 6.24
CA LYS A 266 -15.06 16.02 7.29
C LYS A 266 -16.42 16.67 7.07
N THR A 267 -17.12 16.97 8.15
CA THR A 267 -18.31 17.82 8.08
C THR A 267 -17.89 19.23 7.71
N THR A 268 -18.56 19.81 6.72
CA THR A 268 -18.42 21.22 6.39
C THR A 268 -19.21 22.03 7.43
N SER A 269 -18.64 22.34 8.60
CA SER A 269 -19.10 23.38 9.57
C SER A 269 -18.11 23.39 10.76
N ALA A 270 -17.60 24.50 11.28
CA ALA A 270 -18.02 25.91 11.22
C ALA A 270 -16.86 26.86 10.90
#